data_AF-A0A5E5A7G6-F1
#
_entry.id   AF-A0A5E5A7G6-F1
#
_cell.length_a   1.000
_cell.length_b   1.000
_cell.length_c   1.000
_cell.angle_alpha   90.00
_cell.angle_beta   90.00
_cell.angle_gamma   90.00
#
_symmetry.space_group_name_H-M   'P 1'
#
loop_
_entity.id
_entity.type
_entity.pdbx_description
1 polymer ?
#
loop_
_entity_poly.entity_id
_entity_poly.type
_entity_poly.pdbx_seq_one_letter_code
_entity_poly.pdbx_strand_id
1 'polypeptide(L)'
;MISAHARDSFERILHKAARTRLARAADAPCDIAPLGVRYGTPGTQGTPDDAVLPESGVDLAARHAHVVVLTISGIDFRMLLVLHFDEDDATKAYFVGDDPDKSFREAFLEISNLCCGAINQELLGYFPDLGMSTPYVLSARCVPHLMQLRPNHLASWDITLDGSVRLAATLCVCAHAPLDFHAEVSDAHDSGGELELF
;
A
#
# COMPACT_ATOMS: atom_id res chain seq x y z
N MET A 1 -9.31 -7.06 -16.84
CA MET A 1 -7.88 -7.40 -17.05
C MET A 1 -7.07 -6.15 -16.73
N ILE A 2 -5.97 -6.26 -15.99
CA ILE A 2 -5.09 -5.13 -15.69
C ILE A 2 -3.87 -5.21 -16.62
N SER A 3 -3.50 -4.12 -17.30
CA SER A 3 -2.32 -4.08 -18.16
C SER A 3 -1.03 -4.04 -17.34
N ALA A 4 0.12 -4.34 -17.97
CA ALA A 4 1.43 -4.23 -17.30
C ALA A 4 1.74 -2.78 -16.89
N HIS A 5 1.38 -1.81 -17.73
CA HIS A 5 1.55 -0.38 -17.45
C HIS A 5 0.66 0.08 -16.29
N ALA A 6 -0.57 -0.43 -16.18
CA ALA A 6 -1.45 -0.15 -15.06
C ALA A 6 -0.89 -0.71 -13.74
N ARG A 7 -0.32 -1.94 -13.74
CA ARG A 7 0.37 -2.49 -12.56
C ARG A 7 1.50 -1.58 -12.11
N ASP A 8 2.42 -1.28 -13.04
CA ASP A 8 3.56 -0.39 -12.78
C ASP A 8 3.11 0.98 -12.25
N SER A 9 2.05 1.54 -12.81
CA SER A 9 1.49 2.83 -12.37
C SER A 9 1.00 2.78 -10.92
N PHE A 10 0.24 1.74 -10.52
CA PHE A 10 -0.15 1.59 -9.12
C PHE A 10 1.06 1.42 -8.19
N GLU A 11 2.04 0.60 -8.58
CA GLU A 11 3.26 0.38 -7.78
C GLU A 11 4.04 1.70 -7.59
N ARG A 12 4.23 2.48 -8.66
CA ARG A 12 4.93 3.77 -8.62
C ARG A 12 4.21 4.82 -7.78
N ILE A 13 2.88 4.91 -7.89
CA ILE A 13 2.08 5.83 -7.06
C ILE A 13 2.23 5.45 -5.57
N LEU A 14 2.14 4.16 -5.24
CA LEU A 14 2.37 3.68 -3.87
C LEU A 14 3.77 4.07 -3.38
N HIS A 15 4.80 3.86 -4.18
CA HIS A 15 6.18 4.18 -3.79
C HIS A 15 6.37 5.68 -3.56
N LYS A 16 5.80 6.54 -4.41
CA LYS A 16 5.81 7.99 -4.20
C LYS A 16 5.08 8.37 -2.91
N ALA A 17 3.89 7.82 -2.66
CA ALA A 17 3.15 8.10 -1.44
C ALA A 17 3.90 7.61 -0.18
N ALA A 18 4.52 6.44 -0.22
CA ALA A 18 5.33 5.92 0.87
C ALA A 18 6.53 6.84 1.17
N ARG A 19 7.26 7.29 0.15
CA ARG A 19 8.40 8.21 0.33
C ARG A 19 7.98 9.58 0.86
N THR A 20 6.88 10.12 0.36
CA THR A 20 6.45 11.49 0.71
C THR A 20 5.62 11.58 1.99
N ARG A 21 4.97 10.49 2.41
CA ARG A 21 4.06 10.47 3.56
C ARG A 21 4.50 9.59 4.72
N LEU A 22 5.22 8.49 4.49
CA LEU A 22 5.70 7.66 5.60
C LEU A 22 7.06 8.12 6.12
N ALA A 23 7.90 8.70 5.26
CA ALA A 23 9.14 9.30 5.69
C ALA A 23 8.88 10.63 6.41
N ARG A 24 9.66 10.93 7.45
CA ARG A 24 9.55 12.16 8.25
C ARG A 24 9.75 13.44 7.45
N ALA A 25 10.53 13.38 6.38
CA ALA A 25 10.82 14.50 5.50
C ALA A 25 10.94 14.01 4.06
N ALA A 26 10.76 14.95 3.13
CA ALA A 26 10.89 14.78 1.69
C ALA A 26 12.20 14.09 1.25
N ASP A 27 13.29 14.36 1.94
CA ASP A 27 14.65 13.88 1.65
C ASP A 27 15.12 12.79 2.63
N ALA A 28 14.26 12.36 3.56
CA ALA A 28 14.60 11.33 4.51
C ALA A 28 14.75 9.95 3.82
N PRO A 29 15.73 9.12 4.22
CA PRO A 29 15.93 7.80 3.63
C PRO A 29 14.69 6.91 3.74
N CYS A 30 14.17 6.48 2.58
CA CYS A 30 13.04 5.56 2.48
C CYS A 30 13.34 4.51 1.39
N ASP A 31 13.90 3.39 1.84
CA ASP A 31 14.24 2.27 0.96
C ASP A 31 13.04 1.34 0.81
N ILE A 32 12.63 1.09 -0.43
CA ILE A 32 11.51 0.21 -0.76
C ILE A 32 12.06 -0.94 -1.62
N ALA A 33 12.02 -2.15 -1.08
CA ALA A 33 12.53 -3.35 -1.73
C ALA A 33 11.39 -4.34 -2.02
N PRO A 34 11.26 -4.89 -3.23
CA PRO A 34 10.21 -5.85 -3.53
C PRO A 34 10.39 -7.12 -2.70
N LEU A 35 9.31 -7.56 -2.07
CA LEU A 35 9.20 -8.89 -1.52
C LEU A 35 8.78 -9.80 -2.67
N GLY A 36 9.35 -11.01 -2.76
CA GLY A 36 9.12 -11.97 -3.85
C GLY A 36 7.67 -12.42 -4.09
N VAL A 37 6.70 -11.79 -3.43
CA VAL A 37 5.27 -11.93 -3.63
C VAL A 37 4.86 -11.12 -4.87
N ARG A 38 5.06 -11.70 -6.05
CA ARG A 38 4.44 -11.20 -7.30
C ARG A 38 3.48 -12.26 -7.82
N TYR A 39 2.20 -12.17 -7.47
CA TYR A 39 1.19 -13.04 -8.08
C TYR A 39 0.71 -12.42 -9.39
N GLY A 40 1.39 -12.80 -10.48
CA GLY A 40 1.08 -12.34 -11.82
C GLY A 40 0.39 -13.42 -12.66
N THR A 41 -0.91 -13.24 -12.85
CA THR A 41 -1.78 -13.81 -13.91
C THR A 41 -2.10 -15.32 -13.83
N PRO A 42 -3.39 -15.74 -13.76
CA PRO A 42 -3.77 -17.06 -14.21
C PRO A 42 -3.49 -17.11 -15.72
N GLY A 43 -2.48 -17.89 -16.11
CA GLY A 43 -2.22 -18.20 -17.50
C GLY A 43 -3.44 -18.84 -18.15
N THR A 44 -3.74 -18.40 -19.36
CA THR A 44 -4.73 -19.00 -20.25
C THR A 44 -4.41 -20.48 -20.42
N GLN A 45 -5.40 -21.35 -20.15
CA GLN A 45 -5.40 -22.82 -20.37
C GLN A 45 -4.48 -23.65 -19.46
N GLY A 46 -5.00 -23.99 -18.28
CA GLY A 46 -4.54 -25.08 -17.42
C GLY A 46 -5.67 -25.50 -16.50
N THR A 47 -5.82 -26.80 -16.25
CA THR A 47 -6.90 -27.43 -15.47
C THR A 47 -7.09 -26.81 -14.07
N PRO A 48 -8.29 -26.95 -13.44
CA PRO A 48 -8.63 -26.26 -12.18
C PRO A 48 -7.82 -26.68 -10.94
N ASP A 49 -6.88 -27.61 -11.08
CA ASP A 49 -6.12 -28.21 -9.96
C ASP A 49 -4.69 -27.63 -9.79
N ASP A 50 -4.18 -26.85 -10.75
CA ASP A 50 -2.84 -26.24 -10.62
C ASP A 50 -2.95 -24.80 -10.10
N ALA A 51 -3.44 -24.66 -8.86
CA ALA A 51 -3.13 -23.48 -8.07
C ALA A 51 -1.63 -23.53 -7.75
N VAL A 52 -0.82 -22.90 -8.59
CA VAL A 52 0.60 -22.66 -8.30
C VAL A 52 0.67 -21.90 -6.99
N LEU A 53 0.97 -22.64 -5.91
CA LEU A 53 1.26 -22.06 -4.62
C LEU A 53 2.52 -21.18 -4.79
N PRO A 54 2.58 -20.01 -4.14
CA PRO A 54 3.79 -19.19 -4.13
C PRO A 54 4.99 -20.03 -3.66
N GLU A 55 5.92 -20.30 -4.56
CA GLU A 55 7.22 -20.82 -4.19
C GLU A 55 7.96 -19.73 -3.40
N SER A 56 8.16 -19.97 -2.11
CA SER A 56 8.94 -19.11 -1.18
C SER A 56 8.43 -17.67 -1.00
N GLY A 57 7.12 -17.51 -0.81
CA GLY A 57 6.58 -16.25 -0.30
C GLY A 57 7.14 -15.94 1.09
N VAL A 58 7.67 -14.73 1.26
CA VAL A 58 8.02 -14.20 2.60
C VAL A 58 6.77 -14.20 3.46
N ASP A 59 6.82 -14.89 4.60
CA ASP A 59 5.71 -14.87 5.56
C ASP A 59 5.69 -13.53 6.29
N LEU A 60 4.97 -12.57 5.70
CA LEU A 60 4.75 -11.24 6.28
C LEU A 60 4.06 -11.32 7.66
N ALA A 61 3.23 -12.35 7.90
CA ALA A 61 2.60 -12.57 9.20
C ALA A 61 3.59 -13.12 10.25
N ALA A 62 4.73 -13.66 9.83
CA ALA A 62 5.84 -14.00 10.72
C ALA A 62 6.77 -12.80 10.97
N ARG A 63 6.80 -11.81 10.07
CA ARG A 63 7.63 -10.60 10.19
C ARG A 63 6.97 -9.49 11.00
N HIS A 64 5.66 -9.33 10.86
CA HIS A 64 4.87 -8.29 11.51
C HIS A 64 3.65 -8.88 12.20
N ALA A 65 3.33 -8.38 13.40
CA ALA A 65 2.15 -8.81 14.15
C ALA A 65 0.85 -8.17 13.64
N HIS A 66 0.94 -6.94 13.12
CA HIS A 66 -0.20 -6.09 12.82
C HIS A 66 -0.17 -5.52 11.41
N VAL A 67 -1.35 -5.17 10.92
CA VAL A 67 -1.53 -4.42 9.68
C VAL A 67 -2.55 -3.31 9.87
N VAL A 68 -2.32 -2.18 9.20
CA VAL A 68 -3.37 -1.20 8.89
C VAL A 68 -3.86 -1.49 7.48
N VAL A 69 -5.16 -1.56 7.31
CA VAL A 69 -5.79 -1.76 6.00
C VAL A 69 -6.62 -0.53 5.65
N LEU A 70 -6.44 -0.03 4.43
CA LEU A 70 -7.27 0.99 3.80
C LEU A 70 -7.75 0.49 2.44
N THR A 71 -8.93 0.94 2.04
CA THR A 71 -9.51 0.60 0.74
C THR A 71 -9.76 1.87 -0.06
N ILE A 72 -9.29 1.90 -1.30
CA ILE A 72 -9.76 2.82 -2.34
C ILE A 72 -10.69 2.04 -3.26
N SER A 73 -11.89 2.56 -3.50
CA SER A 73 -12.89 1.91 -4.34
C SER A 73 -13.39 2.90 -5.39
N GLY A 74 -13.44 2.44 -6.63
CA GLY A 74 -14.14 3.11 -7.72
C GLY A 74 -15.12 2.15 -8.39
N ILE A 75 -15.64 2.55 -9.54
CA ILE A 75 -16.53 1.72 -10.37
C ILE A 75 -15.74 0.55 -10.99
N ASP A 76 -14.57 0.83 -11.53
CA ASP A 76 -13.81 -0.13 -12.35
C ASP A 76 -12.92 -1.05 -11.52
N PHE A 77 -12.63 -0.71 -10.27
CA PHE A 77 -11.76 -1.51 -9.40
C PHE A 77 -11.95 -1.18 -7.92
N ARG A 78 -11.46 -2.09 -7.08
CA ARG A 78 -11.13 -1.82 -5.68
C ARG A 78 -9.66 -2.14 -5.43
N MET A 79 -9.02 -1.30 -4.63
CA MET A 79 -7.63 -1.41 -4.22
C MET A 79 -7.58 -1.44 -2.70
N LEU A 80 -6.85 -2.40 -2.13
CA LEU A 80 -6.51 -2.43 -0.72
C LEU A 80 -5.03 -2.06 -0.58
N LEU A 81 -4.76 -1.09 0.29
CA LEU A 81 -3.43 -0.82 0.84
C LEU A 81 -3.34 -1.48 2.21
N VAL A 82 -2.36 -2.36 2.37
CA VAL A 82 -2.07 -3.03 3.65
C VAL A 82 -0.68 -2.63 4.10
N LEU A 83 -0.59 -1.84 5.15
CA LEU A 83 0.67 -1.44 5.79
C LEU A 83 0.93 -2.35 6.98
N HIS A 84 2.03 -3.09 6.95
CA HIS A 84 2.46 -4.02 7.99
C HIS A 84 3.40 -3.29 8.94
N PHE A 85 3.23 -3.52 10.24
CA PHE A 85 4.00 -2.85 11.28
C PHE A 85 4.09 -3.71 12.54
N ASP A 86 5.09 -3.39 13.36
CA ASP A 86 5.18 -3.80 14.76
C ASP A 86 5.22 -2.58 15.67
N GLU A 87 4.75 -2.75 16.90
CA GLU A 87 4.75 -1.71 17.92
C GLU A 87 6.06 -1.74 18.75
N ASP A 88 7.20 -1.79 18.07
CA ASP A 88 8.52 -1.76 18.71
C ASP A 88 8.96 -0.33 19.05
N ASP A 89 9.99 -0.21 19.90
CA ASP A 89 10.44 1.09 20.42
C ASP A 89 10.96 2.02 19.31
N ALA A 90 11.60 1.47 18.27
CA ALA A 90 12.12 2.24 17.15
C ALA A 90 10.99 2.83 16.30
N THR A 91 9.98 2.01 15.98
CA THR A 91 8.81 2.40 15.19
C THR A 91 7.94 3.39 15.97
N LYS A 92 7.78 3.19 17.29
CA LYS A 92 7.10 4.15 18.17
C LYS A 92 7.79 5.51 18.17
N ALA A 93 9.09 5.54 18.45
CA ALA A 93 9.86 6.78 18.49
C ALA A 93 9.81 7.53 17.16
N TYR A 94 9.81 6.79 16.05
CA TYR A 94 9.73 7.36 14.71
C TYR A 94 8.42 8.13 14.47
N PHE A 95 7.29 7.47 14.70
CA PHE A 95 5.97 8.00 14.33
C PHE A 95 5.34 8.92 15.39
N VAL A 96 5.61 8.70 16.67
CA VAL A 96 5.12 9.59 17.75
C VAL A 96 6.00 10.84 17.84
N GLY A 97 7.30 10.69 17.63
CA GLY A 97 8.26 11.78 17.83
C GLY A 97 8.25 12.28 19.28
N ASP A 98 8.28 13.60 19.43
CA ASP A 98 8.38 14.25 20.75
C ASP A 98 7.01 14.63 21.35
N ASP A 99 5.90 14.15 20.78
CA ASP A 99 4.54 14.41 21.31
C ASP A 99 4.17 13.35 22.35
N PRO A 100 4.22 13.65 23.66
CA PRO A 100 3.97 12.66 24.71
C PRO A 100 2.49 12.30 24.85
N ASP A 101 1.58 13.11 24.30
CA ASP A 101 0.13 12.94 24.47
C ASP A 101 -0.48 12.10 23.34
N LYS A 102 0.24 11.93 22.23
CA LYS A 102 -0.21 11.16 21.07
C LYS A 102 0.20 9.70 21.17
N SER A 103 -0.77 8.79 21.14
CA SER A 103 -0.44 7.36 21.09
C SER A 103 0.15 6.98 19.74
N PHE A 104 1.02 5.96 19.72
CA PHE A 104 1.54 5.41 18.47
C PHE A 104 0.44 5.01 17.49
N ARG A 105 -0.64 4.40 17.99
CA ARG A 105 -1.76 3.98 17.13
C ARG A 105 -2.44 5.17 16.46
N GLU A 106 -2.66 6.26 17.18
CA GLU A 106 -3.25 7.47 16.58
C GLU A 106 -2.31 8.05 15.52
N ALA A 107 -1.03 8.22 15.84
CA ALA A 107 -0.03 8.72 14.90
C ALA A 107 0.09 7.85 13.65
N PHE A 108 0.15 6.52 13.83
CA PHE A 108 0.31 5.58 12.73
C PHE A 108 -0.96 5.45 11.88
N LEU A 109 -2.15 5.55 12.46
CA LEU A 109 -3.40 5.57 11.69
C LEU A 109 -3.55 6.86 10.89
N GLU A 110 -3.19 8.00 11.47
CA GLU A 110 -3.20 9.29 10.77
C GLU A 110 -2.24 9.28 9.58
N ILE A 111 -0.99 8.86 9.78
CA ILE A 111 -0.01 8.82 8.69
C ILE A 111 -0.39 7.80 7.60
N SER A 112 -0.99 6.66 8.00
CA SER A 112 -1.51 5.67 7.05
C SER A 112 -2.66 6.24 6.21
N ASN A 113 -3.55 7.03 6.83
CA ASN A 113 -4.64 7.70 6.15
C ASN A 113 -4.12 8.79 5.20
N LEU A 114 -3.10 9.56 5.59
CA LEU A 114 -2.44 10.55 4.72
C LEU A 114 -1.73 9.88 3.53
N CYS A 115 -1.03 8.77 3.76
CA CYS A 115 -0.40 7.99 2.71
C CYS A 115 -1.43 7.46 1.71
N CYS A 116 -2.51 6.84 2.17
CA CYS A 116 -3.59 6.39 1.30
C CYS A 116 -4.29 7.56 0.58
N GLY A 117 -4.46 8.70 1.26
CA GLY A 117 -5.00 9.92 0.68
C GLY A 117 -4.18 10.42 -0.49
N ALA A 118 -2.85 10.42 -0.36
CA ALA A 118 -1.95 10.78 -1.46
C ALA A 118 -2.10 9.84 -2.67
N ILE A 119 -2.24 8.53 -2.43
CA ILE A 119 -2.52 7.56 -3.50
C ILE A 119 -3.87 7.86 -4.16
N ASN A 120 -4.90 8.15 -3.37
CA ASN A 120 -6.24 8.47 -3.89
C ASN A 120 -6.23 9.72 -4.77
N GLN A 121 -5.51 10.77 -4.35
CA GLN A 121 -5.39 12.01 -5.13
C GLN A 121 -4.71 11.78 -6.48
N GLU A 122 -3.62 11.01 -6.52
CA GLU A 122 -2.95 10.65 -7.78
C GLU A 122 -3.87 9.82 -8.70
N LEU A 123 -4.63 8.87 -8.13
CA LEU A 123 -5.54 8.03 -8.90
C LEU A 123 -6.77 8.78 -9.43
N LEU A 124 -7.23 9.83 -8.73
CA LEU A 124 -8.34 10.68 -9.18
C LEU A 124 -8.03 11.39 -10.52
N GLY A 125 -6.75 11.56 -10.87
CA GLY A 125 -6.34 12.05 -12.19
C GLY A 125 -6.69 11.12 -13.36
N TYR A 126 -6.96 9.83 -13.08
CA TYR A 126 -7.23 8.79 -14.09
C TYR A 126 -8.61 8.16 -13.97
N PHE A 127 -9.16 8.11 -12.76
CA PHE A 127 -10.44 7.49 -12.46
C PHE A 127 -11.35 8.49 -11.73
N PRO A 128 -12.50 8.87 -12.32
CA PRO A 128 -13.47 9.68 -11.59
C PRO A 128 -14.09 8.86 -10.44
N ASP A 129 -14.61 9.56 -9.44
CA ASP A 129 -15.45 8.97 -8.38
C ASP A 129 -14.76 7.89 -7.51
N LEU A 130 -13.53 8.16 -7.05
CA LEU A 130 -12.86 7.31 -6.07
C LEU A 130 -13.27 7.67 -4.64
N GLY A 131 -13.67 6.65 -3.88
CA GLY A 131 -13.91 6.73 -2.44
C GLY A 131 -12.80 6.01 -1.66
N MET A 132 -12.41 6.58 -0.52
CA MET A 132 -11.41 6.02 0.38
C MET A 132 -12.04 5.68 1.74
N SER A 133 -11.70 4.52 2.30
CA SER A 133 -12.10 4.14 3.66
C SER A 133 -11.25 4.81 4.73
N THR A 134 -11.73 4.84 5.96
CA THR A 134 -10.86 5.09 7.12
C THR A 134 -9.98 3.86 7.40
N PRO A 135 -8.82 4.04 8.08
CA PRO A 135 -7.94 2.94 8.41
C PRO A 135 -8.49 2.06 9.53
N TYR A 136 -8.21 0.76 9.46
CA TYR A 136 -8.51 -0.21 10.51
C TYR A 136 -7.33 -1.15 10.76
N VAL A 137 -7.10 -1.49 12.04
CA VAL A 137 -6.01 -2.37 12.46
C VAL A 137 -6.49 -3.82 12.53
N LEU A 138 -5.74 -4.73 11.93
CA LEU A 138 -5.97 -6.17 11.99
C LEU A 138 -4.69 -6.90 12.38
N SER A 139 -4.81 -8.20 12.71
CA SER A 139 -3.64 -9.07 12.79
C SER A 139 -3.11 -9.36 11.39
N ALA A 140 -1.78 -9.35 11.21
CA ALA A 140 -1.14 -9.70 9.94
C ALA A 140 -1.49 -11.12 9.44
N ARG A 141 -2.02 -11.99 10.32
CA ARG A 141 -2.62 -13.28 9.96
C ARG A 141 -3.78 -13.16 8.96
N CYS A 142 -4.36 -11.98 8.76
CA CYS A 142 -5.38 -11.77 7.74
C CYS A 142 -4.82 -11.71 6.30
N VAL A 143 -3.52 -11.43 6.13
CA VAL A 143 -2.89 -11.17 4.83
C VAL A 143 -3.02 -12.35 3.85
N PRO A 144 -2.83 -13.61 4.25
CA PRO A 144 -3.05 -14.75 3.35
C PRO A 144 -4.49 -14.84 2.80
N HIS A 145 -5.48 -14.28 3.51
CA HIS A 145 -6.87 -14.27 3.05
C HIS A 145 -7.12 -13.28 1.91
N LEU A 146 -6.20 -12.35 1.60
CA LEU A 146 -6.31 -11.47 0.43
C LEU A 146 -6.46 -12.26 -0.88
N MET A 147 -5.87 -13.46 -0.96
CA MET A 147 -6.00 -14.34 -2.14
C MET A 147 -7.45 -14.78 -2.39
N GLN A 148 -8.29 -14.85 -1.35
CA GLN A 148 -9.71 -15.18 -1.51
C GLN A 148 -10.47 -14.11 -2.27
N LEU A 149 -9.95 -12.88 -2.31
CA LEU A 149 -10.51 -11.78 -3.12
C LEU A 149 -10.26 -11.98 -4.63
N ARG A 150 -9.45 -12.97 -5.02
CA ARG A 150 -8.99 -13.22 -6.40
C ARG A 150 -8.44 -11.96 -7.06
N PRO A 151 -7.40 -11.34 -6.49
CA PRO A 151 -6.85 -10.10 -7.00
C PRO A 151 -6.32 -10.27 -8.42
N ASN A 152 -6.48 -9.23 -9.24
CA ASN A 152 -5.85 -9.12 -10.55
C ASN A 152 -4.38 -8.69 -10.45
N HIS A 153 -4.01 -8.07 -9.33
CA HIS A 153 -2.65 -7.70 -8.99
C HIS A 153 -2.46 -7.75 -7.46
N LEU A 154 -1.42 -8.47 -7.01
CA LEU A 154 -1.01 -8.52 -5.63
C LEU A 154 0.52 -8.44 -5.58
N ALA A 155 1.03 -7.42 -4.89
CA ALA A 155 2.47 -7.17 -4.76
C ALA A 155 2.80 -6.64 -3.36
N SER A 156 3.98 -6.98 -2.86
CA SER A 156 4.44 -6.58 -1.53
C SER A 156 5.86 -6.03 -1.55
N TRP A 157 6.19 -5.14 -0.62
CA TRP A 157 7.52 -4.53 -0.46
C TRP A 157 7.89 -4.41 1.01
N ASP A 158 9.16 -4.63 1.33
CA ASP A 158 9.77 -4.17 2.58
C ASP A 158 10.04 -2.67 2.44
N ILE A 159 9.71 -1.92 3.48
CA ILE A 159 9.94 -0.47 3.58
C ILE A 159 10.85 -0.23 4.78
N THR A 160 11.96 0.47 4.55
CA THR A 160 12.91 0.84 5.61
C THR A 160 13.02 2.34 5.68
N LEU A 161 12.63 2.91 6.83
CA LEU A 161 12.68 4.35 7.10
C LEU A 161 13.87 4.64 8.02
N ASP A 162 14.66 5.66 7.66
CA ASP A 162 15.87 6.10 8.39
C ASP A 162 16.80 4.93 8.77
N GLY A 163 16.89 3.92 7.91
CA GLY A 163 17.74 2.74 8.05
C GLY A 163 17.38 1.75 9.18
N SER A 164 16.43 2.08 10.05
CA SER A 164 16.15 1.32 11.28
C SER A 164 14.70 0.87 11.42
N VAL A 165 13.74 1.69 10.99
CA VAL A 165 12.31 1.37 11.12
C VAL A 165 11.90 0.47 9.97
N ARG A 166 11.31 -0.68 10.30
CA ARG A 166 10.89 -1.68 9.32
C ARG A 166 9.37 -1.76 9.25
N LEU A 167 8.85 -1.48 8.06
CA LEU A 167 7.46 -1.71 7.69
C LEU A 167 7.43 -2.63 6.47
N ALA A 168 6.24 -3.07 6.11
CA ALA A 168 5.99 -3.59 4.77
C ALA A 168 4.71 -2.99 4.19
N ALA A 169 4.59 -2.99 2.87
CA ALA A 169 3.35 -2.66 2.19
C ALA A 169 2.90 -3.85 1.35
N THR A 170 1.60 -4.07 1.26
CA THR A 170 0.98 -4.98 0.29
C THR A 170 -0.12 -4.23 -0.44
N LEU A 171 -0.03 -4.24 -1.76
CA LEU A 171 -1.00 -3.66 -2.67
C LEU A 171 -1.81 -4.79 -3.29
N CYS A 172 -3.13 -4.74 -3.12
CA CYS A 172 -4.06 -5.72 -3.66
C CYS A 172 -5.12 -5.03 -4.52
N VAL A 173 -5.13 -5.28 -5.83
CA VAL A 173 -6.09 -4.68 -6.76
C VAL A 173 -7.01 -5.75 -7.35
N CYS A 174 -8.32 -5.54 -7.21
CA CYS A 174 -9.36 -6.32 -7.88
C CYS A 174 -10.05 -5.42 -8.91
N ALA A 175 -9.90 -5.77 -10.18
CA ALA A 175 -10.51 -5.06 -11.29
C ALA A 175 -11.89 -5.64 -11.63
N HIS A 176 -12.87 -4.75 -11.78
CA HIS A 176 -14.23 -5.02 -12.22
C HIS A 176 -14.41 -4.70 -13.71
N ALA A 177 -13.53 -3.86 -14.28
CA ALA A 177 -13.42 -3.57 -15.70
C ALA A 177 -11.95 -3.73 -16.19
N PRO A 178 -11.67 -3.67 -17.50
CA PRO A 178 -10.30 -3.52 -17.99
C PRO A 178 -9.65 -2.24 -17.47
N LEU A 179 -8.45 -2.33 -16.90
CA LEU A 179 -7.67 -1.17 -16.47
C LEU A 179 -6.39 -1.10 -17.30
N ASP A 180 -6.24 0.01 -18.01
CA ASP A 180 -5.06 0.33 -18.79
C ASP A 180 -4.82 1.84 -18.73
N PHE A 181 -3.99 2.27 -17.78
CA PHE A 181 -3.63 3.67 -17.58
C PHE A 181 -2.13 3.77 -17.35
N HIS A 182 -1.59 4.97 -17.57
CA HIS A 182 -0.18 5.25 -17.44
C HIS A 182 0.01 6.50 -16.58
N ALA A 183 0.46 6.30 -15.35
CA ALA A 183 0.64 7.40 -14.42
C ALA A 183 1.96 8.14 -14.63
N GLU A 184 1.88 9.46 -14.84
CA GLU A 184 3.06 10.34 -14.80
C GLU A 184 3.41 10.68 -13.35
N VAL A 185 4.03 9.73 -12.67
CA VAL A 185 4.51 9.92 -11.29
C VAL A 185 5.80 10.74 -11.34
N SER A 186 5.67 12.05 -11.12
CA SER A 186 6.81 12.96 -10.93
C SER A 186 7.32 12.87 -9.49
N ASP A 187 8.65 12.87 -9.31
CA ASP A 187 9.32 12.98 -8.00
C ASP A 187 9.25 14.40 -7.41
N ALA A 188 8.60 15.34 -8.12
CA ALA A 188 8.36 16.67 -7.61
C ALA A 188 7.44 16.63 -6.38
N HIS A 189 7.89 17.27 -5.30
CA HIS A 189 7.16 17.42 -4.06
C HIS A 189 6.02 18.41 -4.24
N ASP A 190 4.81 17.92 -4.52
CA ASP A 190 3.63 18.77 -4.42
C ASP A 190 3.22 18.92 -2.96
N SER A 191 3.15 20.17 -2.52
CA SER A 191 2.63 20.61 -1.23
C SER A 191 1.11 20.42 -1.18
N GLY A 192 0.65 19.16 -1.28
CA GLY A 192 -0.76 18.80 -1.16
C GLY A 192 -1.18 18.86 0.30
N GLY A 193 -1.69 20.03 0.72
CA GLY A 193 -2.15 20.28 2.09
C GLY A 193 -3.04 21.50 2.28
N GLU A 194 -3.40 22.26 1.25
CA GLU A 194 -4.39 23.32 1.41
C GLU A 194 -5.79 22.76 1.14
N LEU A 195 -6.63 22.79 2.18
CA LEU A 195 -8.06 22.54 2.07
C LEU A 195 -8.65 23.57 1.10
N GLU A 196 -9.13 23.14 -0.06
CA GLU A 196 -9.98 23.99 -0.91
C GLU A 196 -11.29 24.25 -0.17
N LEU A 197 -11.39 25.43 0.45
CA LEU A 197 -12.66 25.98 0.92
C LEU A 197 -13.39 26.53 -0.30
N PHE A 198 -14.33 25.74 -0.83
CA PHE A 198 -15.33 26.19 -1.79
C PHE A 198 -16.32 27.18 -1.16
#